data_AF-A0A936ZR25-F1
#
_entry.id   AF-A0A936ZR25-F1
#
_cell.length_a   1.000
_cell.length_b   1.000
_cell.length_c   1.000
_cell.angle_alpha   90.00
_cell.angle_beta   90.00
_cell.angle_gamma   90.00
#
_symmetry.space_group_name_H-M   'P 1'
#
loop_
_entity.id
_entity.type
_entity.pdbx_description
1 polymer ?
#
loop_
_entity_poly.entity_id
_entity_poly.type
_entity_poly.pdbx_seq_one_letter_code
_entity_poly.pdbx_strand_id
1 'polypeptide(L)'
;MKNKSNKKNRIEDDFIESWNLIEKFYQEYPDDSRPFTNDALRLIKEMRSCNLDKKLRAGQSLWFFLLSRNRWHGLDKEPHIRITFLGKNKMDIKSNFDEEEISKESEVNYSGYFKKMIDKLLEQEIILNEYEDDDLDAFFASIDND
;
A
#
# COMPACT_ATOMS: atom_id res chain seq x y z
N MET A 1 25.57 13.31 -13.53
CA MET A 1 25.13 12.33 -12.52
C MET A 1 24.51 13.00 -11.27
N LYS A 2 23.52 13.90 -11.39
CA LYS A 2 22.93 14.61 -10.22
C LYS A 2 21.41 14.40 -10.00
N ASN A 3 20.69 13.68 -10.87
CA ASN A 3 19.22 13.62 -10.82
C ASN A 3 18.61 12.37 -10.16
N LYS A 4 19.38 11.30 -9.88
CA LYS A 4 18.83 10.09 -9.23
C LYS A 4 18.53 10.28 -7.74
N SER A 5 19.31 11.10 -7.04
CA SER A 5 19.14 11.32 -5.59
C SER A 5 17.83 12.06 -5.25
N ASN A 6 17.48 13.09 -6.03
CA ASN A 6 16.26 13.87 -5.80
C ASN A 6 14.99 13.07 -6.12
N LYS A 7 15.00 12.20 -7.13
CA LYS A 7 13.86 11.33 -7.44
C LYS A 7 13.64 10.29 -6.34
N LYS A 8 14.71 9.69 -5.79
CA LYS A 8 14.60 8.66 -4.75
C LYS A 8 14.02 9.21 -3.45
N ASN A 9 14.47 10.38 -3.00
CA ASN A 9 13.94 11.01 -1.78
C ASN A 9 12.45 11.32 -1.92
N ARG A 10 12.00 11.80 -3.08
CA ARG A 10 10.59 12.06 -3.34
C ARG A 10 9.70 10.82 -3.22
N ILE A 11 10.17 9.67 -3.73
CA ILE A 11 9.39 8.42 -3.65
C ILE A 11 9.27 7.93 -2.20
N GLU A 12 10.35 8.04 -1.42
CA GLU A 12 10.32 7.70 0.00
C GLU A 12 9.33 8.61 0.76
N ASP A 13 9.35 9.91 0.48
CA ASP A 13 8.41 10.87 1.08
C ASP A 13 6.95 10.54 0.72
N ASP A 14 6.68 10.22 -0.56
CA ASP A 14 5.34 9.82 -1.03
C ASP A 14 4.86 8.53 -0.34
N PHE A 15 5.77 7.57 -0.12
CA PHE A 15 5.46 6.35 0.63
C PHE A 15 5.16 6.68 2.09
N ILE A 16 6.01 7.44 2.78
CA ILE A 16 5.78 7.84 4.17
C ILE A 16 4.42 8.56 4.31
N GLU A 17 4.09 9.47 3.39
CA GLU A 17 2.81 10.17 3.38
C GLU A 17 1.64 9.19 3.23
N SER A 18 1.74 8.21 2.31
CA SER A 18 0.72 7.18 2.15
C SER A 18 0.46 6.39 3.45
N TRP A 19 1.52 6.08 4.22
CA TRP A 19 1.38 5.41 5.52
C TRP A 19 0.73 6.30 6.57
N ASN A 20 1.06 7.58 6.60
CA ASN A 20 0.43 8.54 7.52
C ASN A 20 -1.08 8.66 7.26
N LEU A 21 -1.48 8.67 5.99
CA LEU A 21 -2.90 8.69 5.61
C LEU A 21 -3.63 7.43 6.07
N ILE A 22 -3.03 6.25 5.90
CA ILE A 22 -3.63 5.00 6.35
C ILE A 22 -3.71 4.93 7.88
N GLU A 23 -2.65 5.30 8.57
CA GLU A 23 -2.65 5.31 10.04
C GLU A 23 -3.73 6.25 10.58
N LYS A 24 -3.88 7.44 9.99
CA LYS A 24 -4.96 8.38 10.32
C LYS A 24 -6.35 7.79 10.03
N PHE A 25 -6.53 7.13 8.88
CA PHE A 25 -7.78 6.47 8.51
C PHE A 25 -8.21 5.48 9.58
N TYR A 26 -7.32 4.59 10.03
CA TYR A 26 -7.68 3.63 11.08
C TYR A 26 -7.88 4.31 12.45
N GLN A 27 -7.20 5.41 12.76
CA GLN A 27 -7.44 6.17 14.00
C GLN A 27 -8.81 6.86 14.03
N GLU A 28 -9.33 7.31 12.89
CA GLU A 28 -10.62 8.02 12.80
C GLU A 28 -11.83 7.10 13.01
N TYR A 29 -11.68 5.78 12.88
CA TYR A 29 -12.77 4.80 13.04
C TYR A 29 -12.51 3.86 14.24
N PRO A 30 -12.97 4.24 15.46
CA PRO A 30 -12.78 3.41 16.65
C PRO A 30 -13.47 2.04 16.54
N ASP A 31 -12.96 1.07 17.32
CA ASP A 31 -13.28 -0.37 17.25
C ASP A 31 -14.78 -0.69 17.31
N ASP A 32 -15.59 0.18 17.94
CA ASP A 32 -17.06 0.06 17.99
C ASP A 32 -17.71 0.05 16.59
N SER A 33 -17.03 0.63 15.59
CA SER A 33 -17.47 0.69 14.18
C SER A 33 -16.79 -0.34 13.28
N ARG A 34 -15.61 -0.84 13.66
CA ARG A 34 -14.81 -1.82 12.92
C ARG A 34 -13.99 -2.65 13.92
N PRO A 35 -14.33 -3.93 14.20
CA PRO A 35 -13.72 -4.73 15.27
C PRO A 35 -12.31 -5.24 14.97
N PHE A 36 -11.54 -4.45 14.21
CA PHE A 36 -10.20 -4.76 13.73
C PHE A 36 -9.30 -3.52 13.66
N THR A 37 -9.78 -2.35 14.07
CA THR A 37 -8.99 -1.11 14.02
C THR A 37 -7.73 -1.23 14.88
N ASN A 38 -7.88 -1.76 16.09
CA ASN A 38 -6.75 -1.95 17.00
C ASN A 38 -5.71 -2.94 16.45
N ASP A 39 -6.16 -4.01 15.81
CA ASP A 39 -5.31 -5.00 15.16
C ASP A 39 -4.55 -4.38 13.97
N ALA A 40 -5.24 -3.60 13.13
CA ALA A 40 -4.63 -2.91 12.00
C ALA A 40 -3.57 -1.90 12.44
N LEU A 41 -3.88 -1.04 13.43
CA LEU A 41 -2.92 -0.06 13.96
C LEU A 41 -1.69 -0.72 14.59
N ARG A 42 -1.88 -1.85 15.28
CA ARG A 42 -0.76 -2.64 15.84
C ARG A 42 0.14 -3.16 14.73
N LEU A 43 -0.42 -3.75 13.68
CA LEU A 43 0.35 -4.25 12.53
C LEU A 43 1.09 -3.13 11.80
N ILE A 44 0.41 -2.00 11.56
CA ILE A 44 1.01 -0.82 10.92
C ILE A 44 2.26 -0.37 11.70
N LYS A 45 2.14 -0.19 13.01
CA LYS A 45 3.28 0.20 13.87
C LYS A 45 4.43 -0.80 13.80
N GLU A 46 4.13 -2.10 13.82
CA GLU A 46 5.13 -3.16 13.69
C GLU A 46 5.88 -3.07 12.35
N MET A 47 5.16 -2.91 11.25
CA MET A 47 5.75 -2.74 9.92
C MET A 47 6.59 -1.47 9.80
N ARG A 48 6.15 -0.35 10.38
CA ARG A 48 6.90 0.91 10.41
C ARG A 48 8.19 0.79 11.22
N SER A 49 8.19 0.03 12.31
CA SER A 49 9.41 -0.27 13.07
C SER A 49 10.47 -0.99 12.23
N CYS A 50 10.05 -1.67 11.15
CA CYS A 50 10.91 -2.32 10.17
C CYS A 50 11.27 -1.42 8.96
N ASN A 51 10.94 -0.12 9.00
CA ASN A 51 11.14 0.85 7.92
C ASN A 51 10.44 0.47 6.60
N LEU A 52 9.31 -0.24 6.66
CA LEU A 52 8.54 -0.59 5.47
C LEU A 52 7.82 0.61 4.86
N ASP A 53 7.53 1.64 5.66
CA ASP A 53 6.96 2.92 5.23
C ASP A 53 7.84 3.72 4.28
N LYS A 54 9.15 3.48 4.31
CA LYS A 54 10.11 4.08 3.38
C LYS A 54 10.25 3.30 2.07
N LYS A 55 9.70 2.07 2.00
CA LYS A 55 9.92 1.13 0.91
C LYS A 55 8.64 0.70 0.19
N LEU A 56 7.50 0.76 0.83
CA LEU A 56 6.23 0.32 0.27
C LEU A 56 5.23 1.45 0.32
N ARG A 57 4.40 1.58 -0.71
CA ARG A 57 3.20 2.41 -0.64
C ARG A 57 2.15 1.68 0.17
N ALA A 58 1.54 2.39 1.10
CA ALA A 58 0.35 1.98 1.80
C ALA A 58 -0.89 2.52 1.08
N GLY A 59 -1.84 1.65 0.79
CA GLY A 59 -3.14 2.00 0.24
C GLY A 59 -4.25 1.39 1.08
N GLN A 60 -5.46 1.87 0.84
CA GLN A 60 -6.65 1.23 1.38
C GLN A 60 -7.77 1.24 0.35
N SER A 61 -8.61 0.22 0.45
CA SER A 61 -9.98 0.25 -0.03
C SER A 61 -10.90 0.17 1.18
N LEU A 62 -12.21 0.31 0.96
CA LEU A 62 -13.23 0.19 2.01
C LEU A 62 -13.04 -1.03 2.93
N TRP A 63 -12.54 -2.14 2.37
CA TRP A 63 -12.51 -3.46 3.01
C TRP A 63 -11.12 -4.03 3.29
N PHE A 64 -10.05 -3.43 2.76
CA PHE A 64 -8.71 -4.03 2.86
C PHE A 64 -7.60 -2.98 2.87
N PHE A 65 -6.54 -3.33 3.58
CA PHE A 65 -5.25 -2.63 3.55
C PHE A 65 -4.39 -3.20 2.43
N LEU A 66 -3.66 -2.33 1.74
CA LEU A 66 -2.95 -2.66 0.51
C LEU A 66 -1.50 -2.20 0.61
N LEU A 67 -0.58 -3.06 0.18
CA LEU A 67 0.85 -2.75 0.10
C LEU A 67 1.35 -3.01 -1.32
N SER A 68 2.06 -2.06 -1.90
CA SER A 68 2.64 -2.21 -3.24
C SER A 68 3.96 -1.46 -3.39
N ARG A 69 4.64 -1.70 -4.51
CA ARG A 69 5.83 -0.93 -4.95
C ARG A 69 5.48 0.17 -5.95
N ASN A 70 4.18 0.43 -6.11
CA ASN A 70 3.67 1.43 -7.03
C ASN A 70 3.73 2.81 -6.37
N ARG A 71 4.32 3.80 -7.07
CA ARG A 71 4.41 5.17 -6.54
C ARG A 71 3.04 5.80 -6.33
N TRP A 72 2.13 5.56 -7.27
CA TRP A 72 0.80 6.17 -7.29
C TRP A 72 -0.30 5.16 -6.94
N HIS A 73 -1.48 5.69 -6.62
CA HIS A 73 -2.71 4.90 -6.54
C HIS A 73 -3.15 4.37 -7.92
N GLY A 74 -4.14 3.48 -7.94
CA GLY A 74 -4.69 2.90 -9.17
C GLY A 74 -3.90 1.67 -9.63
N LEU A 75 -3.87 0.63 -8.80
CA LEU A 75 -3.30 -0.66 -9.21
C LEU A 75 -4.23 -1.33 -10.21
N ASP A 76 -3.68 -1.84 -11.31
CA ASP A 76 -4.35 -2.72 -12.26
C ASP A 76 -3.85 -4.16 -12.07
N LYS A 77 -2.62 -4.44 -12.55
CA LYS A 77 -2.01 -5.78 -12.54
C LYS A 77 -0.71 -5.86 -11.74
N GLU A 78 -0.28 -4.74 -11.17
CA GLU A 78 1.01 -4.63 -10.53
C GLU A 78 1.08 -5.45 -9.23
N PRO A 79 2.28 -5.95 -8.87
CA PRO A 79 2.48 -6.72 -7.66
C PRO A 79 2.03 -5.96 -6.40
N HIS A 80 1.14 -6.59 -5.63
CA HIS A 80 0.63 -6.06 -4.39
C HIS A 80 0.23 -7.16 -3.40
N ILE A 81 0.14 -6.76 -2.14
CA ILE A 81 -0.38 -7.57 -1.05
C ILE A 81 -1.63 -6.88 -0.52
N ARG A 82 -2.71 -7.64 -0.43
CA ARG A 82 -3.98 -7.25 0.18
C ARG A 82 -4.11 -7.94 1.53
N ILE A 83 -4.46 -7.16 2.55
CA ILE A 83 -4.66 -7.63 3.92
C ILE A 83 -6.09 -7.28 4.31
N THR A 84 -6.89 -8.31 4.58
CA THR A 84 -8.25 -8.19 5.10
C THR A 84 -8.23 -8.55 6.56
N PHE A 85 -8.58 -7.61 7.44
CA PHE A 85 -8.65 -7.91 8.87
C PHE A 85 -9.99 -8.56 9.20
N LEU A 86 -9.94 -9.76 9.78
CA LEU A 86 -11.13 -10.56 10.11
C LEU A 86 -11.61 -10.33 11.56
N GLY A 87 -10.86 -9.51 12.32
CA GLY A 87 -11.06 -9.29 13.75
C GLY A 87 -10.52 -10.45 14.61
N LYS A 88 -10.53 -10.26 15.94
CA LYS A 88 -10.01 -11.24 16.90
C LYS A 88 -8.57 -11.67 16.61
N ASN A 89 -7.69 -10.72 16.28
CA ASN A 89 -6.28 -10.97 15.93
C ASN A 89 -6.11 -11.89 14.71
N LYS A 90 -7.03 -11.84 13.73
CA LYS A 90 -6.90 -12.59 12.47
C LYS A 90 -6.88 -11.68 11.26
N MET A 91 -6.08 -12.05 10.27
CA MET A 91 -6.06 -11.44 8.94
C MET A 91 -6.00 -12.50 7.85
N ASP A 92 -6.60 -12.19 6.71
CA ASP A 92 -6.39 -12.89 5.45
C ASP A 92 -5.44 -12.07 4.57
N ILE A 93 -4.41 -12.74 4.05
CA ILE A 93 -3.37 -12.14 3.21
C ILE A 93 -3.52 -12.73 1.82
N LYS A 94 -3.72 -11.85 0.84
CA LYS A 94 -3.73 -12.20 -0.58
C LYS A 94 -2.63 -11.48 -1.32
N SER A 95 -2.04 -12.14 -2.31
CA SER A 95 -1.04 -11.53 -3.19
C SER A 95 -1.26 -11.98 -4.62
N ASN A 96 -0.92 -11.12 -5.58
CA ASN A 96 -1.02 -11.38 -7.02
C ASN A 96 0.34 -11.61 -7.70
N PHE A 97 1.34 -12.12 -6.96
CA PHE A 97 2.69 -12.37 -7.50
C PHE A 97 2.70 -13.46 -8.58
N ASP A 98 1.87 -14.47 -8.40
CA ASP A 98 1.74 -15.62 -9.27
C ASP A 98 0.37 -15.53 -9.98
N GLU A 99 0.19 -16.20 -11.12
CA GLU A 99 -1.09 -16.19 -11.89
C GLU A 99 -2.30 -16.70 -11.07
N GLU A 100 -2.03 -17.32 -9.91
CA GLU A 100 -3.04 -17.73 -8.93
C GLU A 100 -3.05 -16.78 -7.71
N GLU A 101 -4.22 -16.27 -7.36
CA GLU A 101 -4.42 -15.47 -6.14
C GLU A 101 -4.35 -16.38 -4.91
N ILE A 102 -3.18 -16.43 -4.26
CA ILE A 102 -2.98 -17.24 -3.05
C ILE A 102 -3.46 -16.45 -1.83
N SER A 103 -4.53 -16.94 -1.20
CA SER A 103 -5.11 -16.44 0.05
C SER A 103 -4.64 -17.26 1.24
N LYS A 104 -4.25 -16.61 2.34
CA LYS A 104 -3.91 -17.31 3.57
C LYS A 104 -4.28 -16.52 4.82
N GLU A 105 -5.04 -17.17 5.70
CA GLU A 105 -5.31 -16.66 7.03
C GLU A 105 -4.10 -16.83 7.97
N SER A 106 -3.83 -15.81 8.77
CA SER A 106 -2.85 -15.85 9.86
C SER A 106 -3.24 -14.91 11.00
N GLU A 107 -2.46 -14.96 12.08
CA GLU A 107 -2.54 -13.94 13.12
C GLU A 107 -2.07 -12.57 12.62
N VAL A 108 -2.56 -11.50 13.25
CA VAL A 108 -2.17 -10.12 12.92
C VAL A 108 -0.83 -9.79 13.59
N ASN A 109 0.25 -10.09 12.88
CA ASN A 109 1.63 -9.73 13.21
C ASN A 109 2.53 -9.74 11.97
N TYR A 110 3.67 -9.07 12.03
CA TYR A 110 4.68 -9.06 10.97
C TYR A 110 5.61 -10.27 11.09
N SER A 111 5.07 -11.47 10.85
CA SER A 111 5.84 -12.72 10.92
C SER A 111 5.41 -13.75 9.88
N GLY A 112 6.10 -14.90 9.87
CA GLY A 112 5.68 -16.10 9.15
C GLY A 112 5.45 -15.88 7.65
N TYR A 113 4.24 -16.23 7.18
CA TYR A 113 3.86 -16.10 5.77
C TYR A 113 3.82 -14.64 5.32
N PHE A 114 3.32 -13.73 6.16
CA PHE A 114 3.20 -12.34 5.78
C PHE A 114 4.56 -11.70 5.49
N LYS A 115 5.55 -11.95 6.36
CA LYS A 115 6.91 -11.48 6.15
C LYS A 115 7.51 -11.98 4.83
N LYS A 116 7.31 -13.26 4.50
CA LYS A 116 7.78 -13.84 3.23
C LYS A 116 7.17 -13.15 2.02
N MET A 117 5.88 -12.77 2.08
CA MET A 117 5.23 -12.05 0.99
C MET A 117 5.78 -10.63 0.85
N ILE A 118 6.05 -9.96 1.97
CA ILE A 118 6.68 -8.64 1.97
C ILE A 118 8.09 -8.71 1.38
N ASP A 119 8.88 -9.72 1.73
CA ASP A 119 10.21 -9.89 1.16
C ASP A 119 10.14 -10.06 -0.37
N LYS A 120 9.22 -10.90 -0.88
CA LYS A 120 8.94 -11.02 -2.33
C LYS A 120 8.51 -9.70 -2.96
N LEU A 121 7.68 -8.90 -2.29
CA LEU A 121 7.24 -7.60 -2.79
C LEU A 121 8.41 -6.60 -2.86
N LEU A 122 9.34 -6.65 -1.91
CA LEU A 122 10.51 -5.77 -1.87
C LEU A 122 11.56 -6.09 -2.95
N GLU A 123 11.56 -7.32 -3.47
CA GLU A 123 12.37 -7.71 -4.63
C GLU A 123 11.88 -7.07 -5.94
N GLN A 124 10.63 -6.60 -5.98
CA GLN A 124 10.09 -5.91 -7.15
C GLN A 124 10.64 -4.48 -7.28
N GLU A 125 10.84 -4.07 -8.53
CA GLU A 125 11.23 -2.68 -8.85
C GLU A 125 10.12 -1.70 -8.45
N ILE A 126 10.51 -0.45 -8.20
CA ILE A 126 9.53 0.61 -7.95
C ILE A 126 8.91 0.96 -9.30
N ILE A 127 7.58 0.85 -9.37
CA ILE A 127 6.83 1.14 -10.58
C ILE A 127 6.39 2.61 -10.52
N LEU A 128 6.72 3.33 -11.58
CA LEU A 128 6.32 4.71 -11.80
C LEU A 128 5.22 4.67 -12.85
N ASN A 129 3.96 4.60 -12.42
CA ASN A 129 2.84 4.86 -13.32
C ASN A 129 2.95 6.33 -13.73
N GLU A 130 3.59 6.60 -14.86
CA GLU A 130 3.50 7.90 -15.49
C GLU A 130 2.03 8.06 -15.86
N TYR A 131 1.30 8.95 -15.17
CA TYR A 131 0.27 9.67 -15.89
C TYR A 131 1.06 10.39 -16.98
N GLU A 132 0.93 9.95 -18.22
CA GLU A 132 1.47 10.70 -19.34
C GLU A 132 0.89 12.11 -19.17
N ASP A 133 1.74 13.13 -19.02
CA ASP A 133 1.32 14.53 -18.86
C ASP A 133 0.36 14.93 -20.01
N ASP A 134 0.39 14.18 -21.12
CA ASP A 134 -0.51 14.25 -22.27
C ASP A 134 -2.01 14.05 -21.92
N ASP A 135 -2.37 13.32 -20.86
CA ASP A 135 -3.77 13.13 -20.43
C ASP A 135 -4.34 14.37 -19.71
N LEU A 136 -3.48 15.14 -19.03
CA LEU A 136 -3.90 16.39 -18.39
C LEU A 136 -4.09 17.50 -19.42
N ASP A 137 -3.18 17.59 -20.40
CA ASP A 137 -3.32 18.52 -21.51
C ASP A 137 -4.56 18.21 -22.36
N ALA A 138 -4.87 16.94 -22.60
CA ALA A 138 -6.11 16.53 -23.27
C ALA A 138 -7.38 16.85 -22.45
N PHE A 139 -7.34 16.68 -21.13
CA PHE A 139 -8.45 17.02 -20.24
C PHE A 139 -8.72 18.53 -20.20
N PHE A 140 -7.70 19.37 -20.05
CA PHE A 140 -7.86 20.83 -20.09
C PHE A 140 -8.25 21.32 -21.49
N ALA A 141 -7.70 20.74 -22.57
CA ALA A 141 -8.11 21.04 -23.93
C ALA A 141 -9.58 20.66 -24.22
N SER A 142 -10.15 19.73 -23.48
CA SER A 142 -11.57 19.37 -23.58
C SER A 142 -12.50 20.32 -22.81
N ILE A 143 -12.00 21.00 -21.77
CA ILE A 143 -12.75 22.00 -20.98
C ILE A 143 -12.83 23.35 -21.72
N ASP A 144 -11.81 23.69 -22.51
CA ASP A 144 -11.76 24.96 -23.26
C ASP A 144 -12.60 24.97 -24.55
N ASN A 145 -13.28 23.86 -24.88
CA ASN A 145 -14.09 23.71 -26.11
C ASN A 145 -15.62 23.76 -25.88
N ASP A 146 -16.10 24.13 -24.70
CA ASP A 146 -17.53 24.37 -24.39
C ASP A 146 -17.87 25.87 -24.22
#